data_AF-A0AAN8AKE3-F1
#
_entry.id   AF-A0AAN8AKE3-F1
#
_cell.length_a   1.000
_cell.length_b   1.000
_cell.length_c   1.000
_cell.angle_alpha   90.00
_cell.angle_beta   90.00
_cell.angle_gamma   90.00
#
_symmetry.space_group_name_H-M   'P 1'
#
loop_
_entity.id
_entity.type
_entity.pdbx_description
1 polymer ?
#
loop_
_entity_poly.entity_id
_entity_poly.type
_entity_poly.pdbx_seq_one_letter_code
_entity_poly.pdbx_strand_id
1 'polypeptide(L)'
;MDVSACFYHPPGGQVHHALLNLHRIEHPNTGEAIARCIDETLNAWDIGEDEVLLIVTDDGSNILKAVRLLRDRSQEQREESTDGSRGQPGDARDGLDELSIESESEETDEEEEEIGETGDIELDLPDDVENNRFQRMPL
;
A
#
# COMPACT_ATOMS: atom_id res chain seq x y z
N MET A 1 -0.12 -8.53 11.98
CA MET A 1 0.28 -8.07 10.64
C MET A 1 0.25 -9.26 9.73
N ASP A 2 -0.43 -9.10 8.62
CA ASP A 2 -0.57 -10.15 7.63
C ASP A 2 0.38 -9.89 6.46
N VAL A 3 1.05 -10.94 5.98
CA VAL A 3 1.92 -10.88 4.81
C VAL A 3 1.43 -11.91 3.82
N SER A 4 1.05 -11.45 2.64
CA SER A 4 0.54 -12.28 1.55
C SER A 4 1.27 -11.96 0.26
N ALA A 5 1.29 -12.90 -0.67
CA ALA A 5 1.89 -12.73 -1.98
C ALA A 5 0.88 -13.07 -3.09
N CYS A 6 0.92 -12.27 -4.15
CA CYS A 6 0.29 -12.55 -5.43
C CYS A 6 1.39 -12.93 -6.44
N PHE A 7 1.29 -14.10 -7.06
CA PHE A 7 2.27 -14.53 -8.06
C PHE A 7 1.62 -15.33 -9.18
N TYR A 8 2.20 -15.25 -10.37
CA TYR A 8 1.80 -16.09 -11.49
C TYR A 8 2.51 -17.45 -11.39
N HIS A 9 1.77 -18.55 -11.53
CA HIS A 9 2.32 -19.90 -11.56
C HIS A 9 2.33 -20.43 -13.00
N PRO A 10 3.47 -20.37 -13.72
CA PRO A 10 3.53 -20.70 -15.15
C PRO A 10 3.01 -22.11 -15.50
N PRO A 11 3.32 -23.17 -14.75
CA PRO A 11 2.81 -24.51 -15.06
C PRO A 11 1.28 -24.61 -15.01
N GLY A 12 0.63 -23.84 -14.13
CA GLY A 12 -0.82 -23.79 -14.00
C GLY A 12 -1.48 -22.70 -14.84
N GLY A 13 -0.70 -21.83 -15.47
CA GLY A 13 -1.19 -20.73 -16.28
C GLY A 13 -2.05 -19.71 -15.53
N GLN A 14 -1.96 -19.65 -14.19
CA GLN A 14 -2.90 -18.91 -13.34
C GLN A 14 -2.18 -18.06 -12.28
N VAL A 15 -2.86 -17.02 -11.82
CA VAL A 15 -2.43 -16.20 -10.68
C VAL A 15 -2.87 -16.86 -9.39
N HIS A 16 -1.97 -16.91 -8.43
CA HIS A 16 -2.22 -17.38 -7.08
C HIS A 16 -2.11 -16.22 -6.10
N HIS A 17 -2.96 -16.25 -5.09
CA HIS A 17 -2.82 -15.47 -3.87
C HIS A 17 -2.55 -16.46 -2.73
N ALA A 18 -1.52 -16.20 -1.93
CA ALA A 18 -1.14 -17.04 -0.81
C ALA A 18 -0.86 -16.19 0.42
N LEU A 19 -1.41 -16.64 1.54
CA LEU A 19 -1.03 -16.14 2.86
C LEU A 19 0.33 -16.73 3.24
N LEU A 20 1.34 -15.87 3.40
CA LEU A 20 2.70 -16.33 3.71
C LEU A 20 2.91 -16.41 5.22
N ASN A 21 2.47 -15.39 5.97
CA ASN A 21 2.63 -15.36 7.41
C ASN A 21 1.65 -14.41 8.10
N LEU A 22 1.28 -14.74 9.34
CA LEU A 22 0.47 -13.90 10.20
C LEU A 22 1.24 -13.60 11.50
N HIS A 23 1.86 -12.43 11.54
CA HIS A 23 2.67 -11.98 12.67
C HIS A 23 1.82 -11.35 13.76
N ARG A 24 2.09 -11.72 15.01
CA ARG A 24 1.62 -10.94 16.16
C ARG A 24 2.62 -9.84 16.42
N ILE A 25 2.22 -8.59 16.21
CA ILE A 25 3.02 -7.41 16.56
C ILE A 25 2.46 -6.83 17.86
N GLU A 26 3.35 -6.64 18.84
CA GLU A 26 3.01 -5.96 20.09
C GLU A 26 3.14 -4.45 19.91
N HIS A 27 2.24 -3.68 20.52
CA HIS A 27 2.27 -2.23 20.42
C HIS A 27 3.52 -1.66 21.13
N PRO A 28 4.21 -0.65 20.56
CA PRO A 28 3.88 0.08 19.33
C PRO A 28 4.28 -0.63 18.02
N ASN A 29 3.43 -0.49 17.00
CA ASN A 29 3.65 -1.05 15.66
C ASN A 29 4.64 -0.17 14.86
N THR A 30 5.92 -0.15 15.24
CA THR A 30 6.94 0.66 14.58
C THR A 30 7.28 0.15 13.18
N GLY A 31 7.80 1.03 12.31
CA GLY A 31 8.26 0.63 10.99
C GLY A 31 9.37 -0.42 11.03
N GLU A 32 10.27 -0.36 12.01
CA GLU A 32 11.31 -1.37 12.21
C GLU A 32 10.73 -2.75 12.55
N ALA A 33 9.71 -2.80 13.42
CA ALA A 33 9.08 -4.07 13.80
C ALA A 33 8.35 -4.70 12.61
N ILE A 34 7.66 -3.87 11.82
CA ILE A 34 6.96 -4.27 10.59
C ILE A 34 7.95 -4.75 9.53
N ALA A 35 9.05 -4.02 9.30
CA ALA A 35 10.07 -4.39 8.33
C ALA A 35 10.68 -5.75 8.66
N ARG A 36 11.01 -5.97 9.94
CA ARG A 36 11.49 -7.28 10.43
C ARG A 36 10.48 -8.39 10.17
N CYS A 37 9.18 -8.16 10.40
CA CYS A 37 8.15 -9.16 10.10
C CYS A 37 8.11 -9.53 8.60
N ILE A 38 8.30 -8.55 7.72
CA ILE A 38 8.38 -8.80 6.27
C ILE A 38 9.65 -9.62 5.96
N ASP A 39 10.82 -9.22 6.46
CA ASP A 39 12.08 -9.95 6.25
C ASP A 39 12.01 -11.39 6.75
N GLU A 40 11.51 -11.60 7.96
CA GLU A 40 11.33 -12.94 8.54
C GLU A 40 10.41 -13.79 7.67
N THR A 41 9.40 -13.18 7.05
CA THR A 41 8.51 -13.88 6.12
C THR A 41 9.24 -14.24 4.83
N LEU A 42 9.93 -13.30 4.19
CA LEU A 42 10.67 -13.56 2.95
C LEU A 42 11.73 -14.64 3.17
N ASN A 43 12.51 -14.54 4.25
CA ASN A 43 13.50 -15.55 4.62
C ASN A 43 12.89 -16.92 4.90
N ALA A 44 11.73 -16.99 5.58
CA ALA A 44 11.07 -18.27 5.86
C ALA A 44 10.58 -18.99 4.59
N TRP A 45 10.29 -18.22 3.53
CA TRP A 45 9.83 -18.74 2.25
C TRP A 45 10.93 -18.80 1.18
N ASP A 46 12.19 -18.45 1.54
CA ASP A 46 13.33 -18.37 0.63
C ASP A 46 13.06 -17.47 -0.59
N ILE A 47 12.36 -16.34 -0.36
CA ILE A 47 12.04 -15.36 -1.38
C ILE A 47 13.13 -14.28 -1.37
N GLY A 48 13.85 -14.15 -2.47
CA GLY A 48 14.85 -13.10 -2.66
C GLY A 48 14.20 -11.72 -2.78
N GLU A 49 14.90 -10.67 -2.33
CA GLU A 49 14.42 -9.29 -2.46
C GLU A 49 14.26 -8.87 -3.94
N ASP A 50 15.03 -9.47 -4.85
CA ASP A 50 14.95 -9.29 -6.30
C ASP A 50 13.76 -10.02 -6.95
N GLU A 51 13.16 -10.98 -6.25
CA GLU A 51 11.92 -11.66 -6.67
C GLU A 51 10.66 -10.87 -6.29
N VAL A 52 10.79 -9.88 -5.39
CA VAL A 52 9.70 -9.00 -4.98
C VAL A 52 9.56 -7.86 -5.98
N LEU A 53 8.54 -7.96 -6.85
CA LEU A 53 8.28 -6.94 -7.88
C LEU A 53 7.57 -5.69 -7.34
N LEU A 54 6.64 -5.86 -6.41
CA LEU A 54 5.79 -4.79 -5.89
C LEU A 54 5.33 -5.13 -4.48
N ILE A 55 5.36 -4.14 -3.60
CA ILE A 55 4.76 -4.20 -2.27
C ILE A 55 3.51 -3.30 -2.28
N VAL A 56 2.36 -3.85 -1.92
CA VAL A 56 1.08 -3.13 -1.81
C VAL A 56 0.69 -3.05 -0.34
N THR A 57 0.56 -1.85 0.19
CA THR A 57 0.22 -1.58 1.59
C THR A 57 -0.75 -0.40 1.71
N ASP A 58 -1.29 -0.17 2.91
CA ASP A 58 -1.95 1.10 3.22
C ASP A 58 -0.94 2.26 3.37
N ASP A 59 -1.45 3.48 3.45
CA ASP A 59 -0.66 4.72 3.63
C ASP A 59 -0.23 4.95 5.09
N GLY A 60 -0.24 3.92 5.93
CA GLY A 60 0.19 4.01 7.31
C GLY A 60 1.65 4.43 7.42
N SER A 61 1.93 5.48 8.18
CA SER A 61 3.29 6.04 8.31
C SER A 61 4.33 5.00 8.75
N ASN A 62 3.96 4.05 9.60
CA ASN A 62 4.85 2.98 10.04
C ASN A 62 5.09 1.93 8.95
N ILE A 63 4.08 1.54 8.16
CA ILE A 63 4.29 0.59 7.05
C ILE A 63 5.09 1.24 5.92
N LEU A 64 4.87 2.51 5.62
CA LEU A 64 5.71 3.27 4.67
C LEU A 64 7.16 3.37 5.14
N LYS A 65 7.39 3.62 6.44
CA LYS A 65 8.74 3.58 7.03
C LYS A 65 9.36 2.19 6.90
N ALA A 66 8.59 1.12 7.11
CA ALA A 66 9.06 -0.24 6.96
C ALA A 66 9.51 -0.55 5.52
N VAL A 67 8.72 -0.16 4.53
CA VAL A 67 9.04 -0.35 3.10
C VAL A 67 10.32 0.39 2.73
N ARG A 68 10.53 1.62 3.23
CA ARG A 68 11.78 2.36 3.04
C ARG A 68 12.99 1.63 3.64
N LEU A 69 12.86 1.16 4.89
CA LEU A 69 13.93 0.39 5.55
C LEU A 69 14.29 -0.91 4.82
N LEU A 70 13.31 -1.56 4.16
CA LEU A 70 13.56 -2.74 3.34
C LEU A 70 14.37 -2.36 2.10
N ARG A 71 13.93 -1.33 1.37
CA ARG A 71 14.63 -0.84 0.17
C ARG A 71 16.07 -0.41 0.45
N ASP A 72 16.30 0.33 1.53
CA ASP A 72 17.62 0.83 1.88
C ASP A 72 18.60 -0.33 2.15
N ARG A 73 18.14 -1.38 2.85
CA ARG A 73 18.94 -2.59 3.12
C ARG A 73 19.25 -3.38 1.85
N SER A 74 18.31 -3.48 0.92
CA SER A 74 18.55 -4.08 -0.40
C SER A 74 19.66 -3.36 -1.18
N GLN A 75 19.75 -2.05 -1.05
CA GLN A 75 20.78 -1.25 -1.72
C GLN A 75 22.15 -1.44 -1.06
N GLU A 76 22.22 -1.43 0.27
CA GLU A 76 23.47 -1.67 1.02
C GLU A 76 24.10 -3.03 0.68
N GLN A 77 23.29 -4.10 0.61
CA GLN A 77 23.78 -5.44 0.25
C GLN A 77 24.35 -5.53 -1.17
N ARG A 78 23.79 -4.76 -2.11
CA ARG A 78 24.29 -4.69 -3.49
C ARG A 78 25.63 -3.97 -3.57
N GLU A 79 25.83 -2.92 -2.78
CA GLU A 79 27.08 -2.16 -2.77
C GLU A 79 28.22 -2.96 -2.13
N GLU A 80 27.97 -3.66 -1.01
CA GLU A 80 28.98 -4.50 -0.34
C GLU A 80 29.50 -5.64 -1.23
N SER A 81 28.64 -6.18 -2.11
CA SER A 81 28.98 -7.25 -3.05
C SER A 81 29.93 -6.81 -4.18
N THR A 82 30.22 -5.51 -4.32
CA THR A 82 31.05 -4.95 -5.41
C THR A 82 32.49 -4.59 -5.03
N ASP A 83 32.91 -4.76 -3.77
CA ASP A 83 34.28 -4.40 -3.30
C ASP A 83 35.40 -5.40 -3.69
N GLY A 84 35.18 -6.21 -4.74
CA GLY A 84 36.15 -7.19 -5.26
C GLY A 84 36.81 -6.83 -6.59
N SER A 85 36.43 -5.75 -7.27
CA SER A 85 37.04 -5.39 -8.56
C SER A 85 37.10 -3.89 -8.77
N ARG A 86 38.27 -3.35 -8.44
CA ARG A 86 38.68 -1.97 -8.67
C ARG A 86 38.84 -1.72 -10.18
N GLY A 87 37.83 -1.15 -10.82
CA GLY A 87 37.84 -0.63 -12.20
C GLY A 87 36.91 0.58 -12.32
N GLN A 88 37.44 1.70 -12.81
CA GLN A 88 36.91 3.08 -12.73
C GLN A 88 35.74 3.40 -13.72
N PRO A 89 35.14 4.61 -13.67
CA PRO A 89 33.68 4.82 -13.58
C PRO A 89 32.99 5.15 -14.91
N GLY A 90 31.69 4.91 -14.98
CA GLY A 90 30.81 5.27 -16.09
C GLY A 90 29.45 5.74 -15.59
N ASP A 91 29.16 7.00 -15.87
CA ASP A 91 27.94 7.78 -15.69
C ASP A 91 26.66 7.09 -16.20
N ALA A 92 25.65 6.96 -15.33
CA ALA A 92 24.22 7.00 -15.65
C ALA A 92 23.41 7.03 -14.35
N ARG A 93 23.08 8.24 -13.87
CA ARG A 93 22.00 8.43 -12.89
C ARG A 93 20.69 8.09 -13.59
N ASP A 94 20.18 6.88 -13.39
CA ASP A 94 18.82 6.53 -13.79
C ASP A 94 17.88 6.89 -12.63
N GLY A 95 17.20 8.02 -12.81
CA GLY A 95 16.17 8.50 -11.91
C GLY A 95 14.92 7.66 -12.07
N LEU A 96 14.64 6.80 -11.10
CA LEU A 96 13.29 6.30 -10.88
C LEU A 96 12.49 7.43 -10.22
N ASP A 97 11.97 8.29 -11.09
CA ASP A 97 10.96 9.29 -10.81
C ASP A 97 9.73 8.58 -10.23
N GLU A 98 9.45 8.76 -8.94
CA GLU A 98 8.23 8.28 -8.29
C GLU A 98 7.04 9.02 -8.91
N LEU A 99 6.32 8.37 -9.84
CA LEU A 99 5.02 8.84 -10.28
C LEU A 99 3.99 8.58 -9.17
N SER A 100 3.96 9.48 -8.18
CA SER A 100 2.80 9.65 -7.30
C SER A 100 1.68 10.27 -8.12
N ILE A 101 0.74 9.45 -8.58
CA ILE A 101 -0.48 9.96 -9.23
C ILE A 101 -1.41 10.41 -8.10
N GLU A 102 -1.27 11.66 -7.67
CA GLU A 102 -2.29 12.32 -6.87
C GLU A 102 -3.41 12.75 -7.82
N SER A 103 -4.54 12.05 -7.80
CA SER A 103 -5.75 12.50 -8.49
C SER A 103 -6.35 13.67 -7.71
N GLU A 104 -6.02 14.88 -8.13
CA GLU A 104 -6.72 16.10 -7.76
C GLU A 104 -8.11 16.12 -8.43
N SER A 105 -9.16 15.98 -7.63
CA SER A 105 -10.55 16.19 -8.07
C SER A 105 -10.81 17.69 -8.12
N GLU A 106 -11.10 18.20 -9.32
CA GLU A 106 -11.57 19.57 -9.55
C GLU A 106 -12.97 19.73 -8.94
N GLU A 107 -13.05 20.44 -7.81
CA GLU A 107 -14.30 21.00 -7.31
C GLU A 107 -14.65 22.21 -8.22
N THR A 108 -15.65 22.05 -9.08
CA THR A 108 -16.21 23.16 -9.84
C THR A 108 -17.12 23.98 -8.92
N ASP A 109 -16.64 25.18 -8.55
CA ASP A 109 -17.45 26.28 -8.03
C ASP A 109 -18.46 26.73 -9.08
N GLU A 110 -19.74 26.44 -8.85
CA GLU A 110 -20.85 27.19 -9.43
C GLU A 110 -21.44 28.08 -8.32
N GLU A 111 -21.00 29.35 -8.28
CA GLU A 111 -21.68 30.40 -7.54
C GLU A 111 -22.93 30.90 -8.30
N GLU A 112 -23.82 31.52 -7.52
CA GLU A 112 -25.05 32.26 -7.87
C GLU A 112 -26.33 31.40 -7.89
N GLU A 113 -27.40 31.66 -7.13
CA GLU A 113 -27.99 32.95 -6.77
C GLU A 113 -28.62 32.95 -5.36
N GLU A 114 -28.53 34.11 -4.71
CA GLU A 114 -29.31 34.53 -3.54
C GLU A 114 -30.80 34.58 -3.89
N ILE A 115 -31.61 33.70 -3.27
CA ILE A 115 -33.07 33.83 -3.25
C ILE A 115 -33.51 33.80 -1.78
N GLY A 116 -34.06 34.93 -1.34
CA GLY A 116 -34.44 35.17 0.05
C GLY A 116 -35.68 34.41 0.52
N GLU A 117 -35.88 34.53 1.83
CA GLU A 117 -37.16 34.48 2.54
C GLU A 117 -37.92 33.13 2.58
N THR A 118 -37.87 32.50 3.76
CA THR A 118 -38.97 31.75 4.42
C THR A 118 -39.92 30.90 3.57
N GLY A 119 -39.86 29.58 3.74
CA GLY A 119 -40.97 28.70 3.39
C GLY A 119 -40.60 27.23 3.53
N ASP A 120 -41.36 26.49 4.34
CA ASP A 120 -41.25 25.05 4.51
C ASP A 120 -41.35 24.33 3.15
N ILE A 121 -40.31 23.59 2.77
CA ILE A 121 -40.32 22.74 1.57
C ILE A 121 -40.37 21.28 2.05
N GLU A 122 -41.58 20.74 2.02
CA GLU A 122 -41.90 19.33 2.19
C GLU A 122 -41.35 18.56 0.98
N LEU A 123 -40.25 17.81 1.18
CA LEU A 123 -39.66 16.94 0.17
C LEU A 123 -40.37 15.59 0.23
N ASP A 124 -41.32 15.38 -0.68
CA ASP A 124 -41.98 14.10 -0.92
C ASP A 124 -40.95 13.12 -1.52
N LEU A 125 -40.38 12.26 -0.67
CA LEU A 125 -39.49 11.17 -1.08
C LEU A 125 -40.35 9.95 -1.47
N PRO A 126 -40.09 9.30 -2.63
CA PRO A 126 -40.79 8.07 -2.98
C PRO A 126 -40.42 6.93 -2.01
N ASP A 127 -41.45 6.35 -1.40
CA ASP A 127 -41.40 5.11 -0.63
C ASP A 127 -40.97 3.94 -1.52
N ASP A 128 -39.69 3.55 -1.47
CA ASP A 128 -39.28 2.19 -1.80
C ASP A 128 -38.51 1.59 -0.62
N VAL A 129 -39.33 1.06 0.27
CA VAL A 129 -39.02 0.17 1.38
C VAL A 129 -38.68 -1.20 0.80
N GLU A 130 -37.43 -1.64 0.86
CA GLU A 130 -37.01 -2.97 1.36
C GLU A 130 -35.51 -3.26 1.16
N ASN A 131 -34.88 -3.76 2.23
CA ASN A 131 -33.53 -4.34 2.32
C ASN A 131 -32.31 -3.44 2.61
N ASN A 132 -32.42 -2.54 3.58
CA ASN A 132 -31.23 -2.16 4.37
C ASN A 132 -30.88 -3.26 5.38
N ARG A 133 -29.97 -4.17 4.99
CA ARG A 133 -29.44 -5.29 5.81
C ARG A 133 -28.39 -4.86 6.85
N PHE A 134 -28.31 -3.58 7.19
CA PHE A 134 -27.37 -3.08 8.19
C PHE A 134 -28.13 -2.62 9.44
N GLN A 135 -28.51 -3.58 10.28
CA GLN A 135 -28.89 -3.27 11.66
C GLN A 135 -27.66 -2.74 12.40
N ARG A 136 -27.70 -1.47 12.82
CA ARG A 136 -26.72 -0.92 13.76
C ARG A 136 -26.97 -1.54 15.14
N MET A 137 -25.90 -2.00 15.80
CA MET A 137 -25.98 -2.51 17.17
C MET A 137 -26.27 -1.36 18.15
N PRO A 138 -27.10 -1.58 19.18
CA PRO A 138 -27.33 -0.60 20.22
C PRO A 138 -26.10 -0.42 21.12
N LEU A 139 -25.92 0.82 21.59
CA LEU A 139 -24.85 1.29 22.48
C LEU A 139 -24.89 0.60 23.86
#